data_AF-A0A1T4MAK5-F1
#
_entry.id   AF-A0A1T4MAK5-F1
#
_cell.length_a   1.000
_cell.length_b   1.000
_cell.length_c   1.000
_cell.angle_alpha   90.00
_cell.angle_beta   90.00
_cell.angle_gamma   90.00
#
_symmetry.space_group_name_H-M   'P 1'
#
loop_
_entity.id
_entity.type
_entity.pdbx_description
1 polymer ?
#
loop_
_entity_poly.entity_id
_entity_poly.type
_entity_poly.pdbx_seq_one_letter_code
_entity_poly.pdbx_strand_id
1 'polypeptide(L)'
;MLRLLSAILAAAAFALLSLAFSACGDDSSSGSGNGEKEEGTVETVDDLGKCLSAFEGDTYFVKEKDGSYVCESSRWVPVPGVGECMDSLAAGTVRKEIHKALANYGESLVCADSAWRPATDVEVALKNACVESLDGKFRNDSTDKKKVKHYVCAGNLWREATDVEWAARALCTKDNEGFFATDSSDKKDVKVYVCKDSLWLEASAIE
;
A
#
# COMPACT_ATOMS: atom_id res chain seq x y z
N MET A 1 -24.45 30.65 40.60
CA MET A 1 -25.62 31.10 39.82
C MET A 1 -26.01 29.93 38.93
N LEU A 2 -26.72 28.89 39.38
CA LEU A 2 -28.14 28.75 39.70
C LEU A 2 -29.12 29.33 38.67
N ARG A 3 -30.00 28.43 38.19
CA ARG A 3 -31.33 28.60 37.54
C ARG A 3 -31.32 28.53 36.01
N LEU A 4 -32.20 27.80 35.32
CA LEU A 4 -33.50 27.22 35.71
C LEU A 4 -33.90 26.12 34.69
N LEU A 5 -34.58 25.09 35.19
CA LEU A 5 -35.32 24.08 34.43
C LEU A 5 -36.45 24.73 33.60
N SER A 6 -36.84 24.08 32.50
CA SER A 6 -38.24 24.10 32.08
C SER A 6 -38.63 22.78 31.43
N ALA A 7 -39.41 21.98 32.17
CA ALA A 7 -40.18 20.85 31.68
C ALA A 7 -41.57 21.36 31.25
N ILE A 8 -42.07 20.89 30.11
CA ILE A 8 -43.50 21.00 29.77
C ILE A 8 -43.96 19.62 29.29
N LEU A 9 -44.80 18.98 30.10
CA LEU A 9 -45.69 17.90 29.69
C LEU A 9 -46.88 18.51 28.92
N ALA A 10 -47.27 17.88 27.82
CA ALA A 10 -48.68 17.82 27.41
C ALA A 10 -48.91 16.56 26.57
N ALA A 11 -49.83 15.72 27.05
CA ALA A 11 -50.34 14.53 26.37
C ALA A 11 -51.50 14.90 25.44
N ALA A 12 -51.68 14.17 24.33
CA ALA A 12 -52.99 13.87 23.75
C ALA A 12 -52.87 12.77 22.66
N ALA A 13 -53.83 11.86 22.68
CA ALA A 13 -53.96 10.66 21.86
C ALA A 13 -54.85 10.88 20.60
N PHE A 14 -55.01 9.81 19.81
CA PHE A 14 -55.85 9.61 18.60
C PHE A 14 -55.24 10.14 17.27
N ALA A 15 -55.30 9.46 16.13
CA ALA A 15 -56.21 8.43 15.64
C ALA A 15 -55.54 7.51 14.59
N LEU A 16 -56.04 6.26 14.52
CA LEU A 16 -55.83 5.33 13.42
C LEU A 16 -56.49 5.85 12.14
N LEU A 17 -55.79 5.82 11.01
CA LEU A 17 -56.39 5.78 9.68
C LEU A 17 -55.55 4.92 8.74
N SER A 18 -56.03 3.70 8.51
CA SER A 18 -55.53 2.76 7.51
C SER A 18 -56.15 3.05 6.13
N LEU A 19 -55.42 2.62 5.09
CA LEU A 19 -55.79 2.42 3.68
C LEU A 19 -55.41 3.54 2.69
N ALA A 20 -54.32 3.30 1.96
CA ALA A 20 -54.34 3.20 0.50
C ALA A 20 -52.98 2.66 -0.01
N PHE A 21 -52.91 1.36 -0.34
CA PHE A 21 -51.91 0.88 -1.30
C PHE A 21 -52.45 1.23 -2.69
N SER A 22 -52.02 2.37 -3.24
CA SER A 22 -52.16 2.64 -4.67
C SER A 22 -51.09 1.85 -5.40
N ALA A 23 -51.55 0.88 -6.20
CA ALA A 23 -50.78 0.35 -7.30
C ALA A 23 -50.37 1.48 -8.26
N CYS A 24 -49.07 1.57 -8.54
CA CYS A 24 -48.51 2.09 -9.78
C CYS A 24 -47.66 0.93 -10.31
N GLY A 25 -47.87 0.41 -11.50
CA GLY A 25 -47.98 1.19 -12.73
C GLY A 25 -46.64 1.00 -13.43
N ASP A 26 -46.63 0.09 -14.39
CA ASP A 26 -45.54 -0.16 -15.31
C ASP A 26 -45.30 1.12 -16.11
N ASP A 27 -44.15 1.77 -15.92
CA ASP A 27 -43.68 2.85 -16.78
C ASP A 27 -42.15 2.74 -16.92
N SER A 28 -41.74 2.45 -18.15
CA SER A 28 -40.36 2.42 -18.61
C SER A 28 -39.65 3.73 -18.27
N SER A 29 -38.80 3.70 -17.26
CA SER A 29 -37.88 4.79 -16.94
C SER A 29 -36.46 4.35 -17.29
N SER A 30 -35.95 4.92 -18.38
CA SER A 30 -34.54 4.98 -18.72
C SER A 30 -33.74 5.60 -17.57
N GLY A 31 -33.21 4.74 -16.70
CA GLY A 31 -32.27 5.10 -15.65
C GLY A 31 -30.85 4.80 -16.10
N SER A 32 -30.12 5.83 -16.51
CA SER A 32 -28.66 5.85 -16.35
C SER A 32 -28.36 5.82 -14.86
N GLY A 33 -28.24 4.61 -14.31
CA GLY A 33 -27.71 4.36 -12.99
C GLY A 33 -26.33 3.76 -13.16
N ASN A 34 -25.31 4.42 -12.63
CA ASN A 34 -24.00 3.84 -12.36
C ASN A 34 -24.21 2.59 -11.49
N GLY A 35 -24.32 1.43 -12.11
CA GLY A 35 -24.29 0.16 -11.41
C GLY A 35 -22.84 -0.10 -11.02
N GLU A 36 -22.55 -0.13 -9.72
CA GLU A 36 -21.51 -1.03 -9.25
C GLU A 36 -21.89 -2.42 -9.78
N LYS A 37 -21.16 -2.88 -10.79
CA LYS A 37 -21.34 -4.24 -11.32
C LYS A 37 -20.99 -5.19 -10.18
N GLU A 38 -21.99 -5.87 -9.61
CA GLU A 38 -21.75 -6.93 -8.64
C GLU A 38 -20.81 -7.95 -9.27
N GLU A 39 -19.64 -8.16 -8.66
CA GLU A 39 -18.65 -9.10 -9.13
C GLU A 39 -19.22 -10.52 -9.00
N GLY A 40 -19.57 -11.13 -10.12
CA GLY A 40 -20.03 -12.51 -10.14
C GLY A 40 -18.88 -13.46 -9.78
N THR A 41 -19.19 -14.59 -9.14
CA THR A 41 -18.19 -15.61 -8.81
C THR A 41 -18.50 -16.92 -9.52
N VAL A 42 -17.48 -17.54 -10.14
CA VAL A 42 -17.57 -18.85 -10.80
C VAL A 42 -16.48 -19.81 -10.28
N GLU A 43 -16.64 -21.12 -10.50
CA GLU A 43 -15.68 -22.12 -10.00
C GLU A 43 -14.42 -22.17 -10.88
N THR A 44 -14.59 -22.27 -12.20
CA THR A 44 -13.51 -22.47 -13.19
C THR A 44 -13.54 -21.40 -14.29
N VAL A 45 -12.48 -21.33 -15.10
CA VAL A 45 -12.42 -20.40 -16.25
C VAL A 45 -13.45 -20.78 -17.33
N ASP A 46 -13.76 -22.06 -17.49
CA ASP A 46 -14.74 -22.53 -18.48
C ASP A 46 -16.17 -22.05 -18.14
N ASP A 47 -16.47 -21.92 -16.85
CA ASP A 47 -17.76 -21.43 -16.35
C ASP A 47 -18.02 -19.94 -16.70
N LEU A 48 -16.98 -19.19 -17.08
CA LEU A 48 -17.14 -17.82 -17.58
C LEU A 48 -17.82 -17.77 -18.96
N GLY A 49 -17.81 -18.88 -19.70
CA GLY A 49 -18.33 -18.94 -21.06
C GLY A 49 -17.62 -17.96 -22.01
N LYS A 50 -18.36 -17.45 -23.01
CA LYS A 50 -17.82 -16.51 -23.99
C LYS A 50 -17.95 -15.08 -23.49
N CYS A 51 -16.86 -14.32 -23.53
CA CYS A 51 -16.90 -12.86 -23.41
C CYS A 51 -17.56 -12.30 -24.69
N LEU A 52 -18.79 -11.80 -24.53
CA LEU A 52 -19.61 -11.19 -25.58
C LEU A 52 -19.66 -9.68 -25.36
N SER A 53 -20.02 -8.91 -26.39
CA SER A 53 -20.16 -7.45 -26.28
C SER A 53 -21.15 -6.99 -25.19
N ALA A 54 -22.10 -7.85 -24.81
CA ALA A 54 -23.04 -7.59 -23.72
C ALA A 54 -22.39 -7.62 -22.33
N PHE A 55 -21.24 -8.27 -22.20
CA PHE A 55 -20.48 -8.44 -20.96
C PHE A 55 -19.20 -7.58 -20.93
N GLU A 56 -19.00 -6.70 -21.93
CA GLU A 56 -17.78 -5.91 -22.01
C GLU A 56 -17.58 -5.05 -20.74
N GLY A 57 -16.40 -5.17 -20.14
CA GLY A 57 -16.04 -4.57 -18.87
C GLY A 57 -16.73 -5.19 -17.65
N ASP A 58 -17.41 -6.32 -17.77
CA ASP A 58 -17.85 -7.12 -16.62
C ASP A 58 -16.65 -7.85 -16.02
N THR A 59 -16.67 -7.98 -14.69
CA THR A 59 -15.62 -8.64 -13.92
C THR A 59 -16.22 -9.82 -13.15
N TYR A 60 -15.53 -10.96 -13.22
CA TYR A 60 -15.91 -12.17 -12.49
C TYR A 60 -14.71 -12.76 -11.76
N PHE A 61 -14.92 -13.17 -10.50
CA PHE A 61 -13.92 -13.91 -9.73
C PHE A 61 -13.97 -15.41 -10.04
N VAL A 62 -12.82 -16.01 -10.37
CA VAL A 62 -12.70 -17.46 -10.64
C VAL A 62 -11.97 -18.13 -9.48
N LYS A 63 -12.70 -18.95 -8.70
CA LYS A 63 -12.18 -19.57 -7.47
C LYS A 63 -10.95 -20.45 -7.69
N GLU A 64 -10.93 -21.25 -8.76
CA GLU A 64 -9.78 -22.12 -9.06
C GLU A 64 -8.50 -21.30 -9.23
N LYS A 65 -8.60 -20.14 -9.89
CA LYS A 65 -7.48 -19.26 -10.24
C LYS A 65 -7.18 -18.20 -9.20
N ASP A 66 -7.98 -18.10 -8.14
CA ASP A 66 -7.84 -17.12 -7.05
C ASP A 66 -7.64 -15.70 -7.59
N GLY A 67 -8.48 -15.32 -8.56
CA GLY A 67 -8.34 -14.03 -9.25
C GLY A 67 -9.52 -13.70 -10.16
N SER A 68 -9.62 -12.42 -10.46
CA SER A 68 -10.70 -11.87 -11.26
C SER A 68 -10.31 -11.79 -12.73
N TYR A 69 -11.31 -11.95 -13.61
CA TYR A 69 -11.19 -11.76 -15.04
C TYR A 69 -12.12 -10.65 -15.49
N VAL A 70 -11.65 -9.81 -16.40
CA VAL A 70 -12.46 -8.78 -17.07
C VAL A 70 -12.72 -9.19 -18.51
N CYS A 71 -13.95 -9.01 -18.98
CA CYS A 71 -14.27 -9.22 -20.39
C CYS A 71 -13.81 -7.98 -21.18
N GLU A 72 -12.74 -8.13 -21.95
CA GLU A 72 -12.16 -7.07 -22.78
C GLU A 72 -11.92 -7.57 -24.20
N SER A 73 -12.42 -6.83 -25.19
CA SER A 73 -12.23 -7.12 -26.61
C SER A 73 -12.60 -8.57 -26.96
N SER A 74 -13.77 -9.02 -26.48
CA SER A 74 -14.29 -10.39 -26.68
C SER A 74 -13.41 -11.51 -26.08
N ARG A 75 -12.59 -11.21 -25.08
CA ARG A 75 -11.79 -12.19 -24.33
C ARG A 75 -11.86 -11.93 -22.82
N TRP A 76 -11.87 -13.00 -22.03
CA TRP A 76 -11.65 -12.90 -20.59
C TRP A 76 -10.15 -12.70 -20.32
N VAL A 77 -9.79 -11.53 -19.80
CA VAL A 77 -8.41 -11.13 -19.49
C VAL A 77 -8.22 -11.21 -17.97
N PRO A 78 -7.19 -11.93 -17.48
CA PRO A 78 -6.90 -12.00 -16.05
C PRO A 78 -6.46 -10.64 -15.50
N VAL A 79 -7.03 -10.23 -14.37
CA VAL A 79 -6.72 -8.98 -13.67
C VAL A 79 -5.65 -9.25 -12.60
N PRO A 80 -4.49 -8.54 -12.60
CA PRO A 80 -3.46 -8.72 -11.58
C PRO A 80 -4.00 -8.62 -10.15
N GLY A 81 -3.71 -9.63 -9.33
CA GLY A 81 -4.18 -9.70 -7.95
C GLY A 81 -3.48 -8.71 -7.01
N VAL A 82 -2.37 -8.11 -7.48
CA VAL A 82 -1.71 -7.01 -6.77
C VAL A 82 -2.47 -5.68 -6.86
N GLY A 83 -3.50 -5.58 -7.71
CA GLY A 83 -4.28 -4.36 -7.94
C GLY A 83 -3.50 -3.27 -8.67
N GLU A 84 -4.04 -2.06 -8.72
CA GLU A 84 -3.36 -0.92 -9.34
C GLU A 84 -2.28 -0.34 -8.42
N CYS A 85 -1.17 0.09 -9.01
CA CYS A 85 -0.12 0.83 -8.30
C CYS A 85 -0.47 2.32 -8.31
N MET A 86 -1.15 2.79 -7.26
CA MET A 86 -1.60 4.18 -7.10
C MET A 86 -0.88 4.87 -5.93
N ASP A 87 -0.83 6.21 -5.95
CA ASP A 87 -0.20 7.02 -4.89
C ASP A 87 -0.86 6.88 -3.51
N SER A 88 -2.11 6.40 -3.46
CA SER A 88 -2.83 6.11 -2.21
C SER A 88 -2.29 4.88 -1.48
N LEU A 89 -1.55 4.01 -2.17
CA LEU A 89 -0.78 2.96 -1.54
C LEU A 89 0.37 3.58 -0.77
N ALA A 90 0.70 3.02 0.38
CA ALA A 90 1.90 3.44 1.09
C ALA A 90 3.11 3.31 0.14
N ALA A 91 3.90 4.37 0.05
CA ALA A 91 5.08 4.45 -0.80
C ALA A 91 5.96 3.19 -0.66
N GLY A 92 6.26 2.54 -1.79
CA GLY A 92 7.05 1.31 -1.82
C GLY A 92 6.32 0.06 -1.31
N THR A 93 5.00 -0.02 -1.38
CA THR A 93 4.25 -1.22 -0.94
C THR A 93 4.73 -2.49 -1.63
N VAL A 94 4.87 -3.59 -0.87
CA VAL A 94 5.15 -4.93 -1.39
C VAL A 94 3.88 -5.77 -1.35
N ARG A 95 3.55 -6.43 -2.46
CA ARG A 95 2.43 -7.40 -2.56
C ARG A 95 2.89 -8.66 -3.25
N LYS A 96 2.18 -9.76 -3.01
CA LYS A 96 2.39 -11.01 -3.71
C LYS A 96 1.34 -11.13 -4.81
N GLU A 97 1.73 -11.54 -6.02
CA GLU A 97 0.77 -11.87 -7.06
C GLU A 97 0.03 -13.16 -6.67
N ILE A 98 -1.30 -13.08 -6.62
CA ILE A 98 -2.17 -14.17 -6.16
C ILE A 98 -2.94 -14.84 -7.30
N HIS A 99 -3.05 -14.18 -8.46
CA HIS A 99 -3.80 -14.72 -9.58
C HIS A 99 -3.00 -15.82 -10.29
N LYS A 100 -3.43 -17.06 -10.12
CA LYS A 100 -2.75 -18.27 -10.63
C LYS A 100 -2.69 -18.39 -12.16
N ALA A 101 -3.41 -17.54 -12.89
CA ALA A 101 -3.38 -17.54 -14.35
C ALA A 101 -2.21 -16.70 -14.91
N LEU A 102 -1.58 -15.87 -14.07
CA LEU A 102 -0.47 -15.01 -14.48
C LEU A 102 0.87 -15.72 -14.32
N ALA A 103 1.81 -15.42 -15.21
CA ALA A 103 3.12 -16.08 -15.25
C ALA A 103 3.97 -15.79 -14.00
N ASN A 104 3.78 -14.62 -13.39
CA ASN A 104 4.43 -14.18 -12.16
C ASN A 104 3.66 -14.58 -10.89
N TYR A 105 2.74 -15.55 -10.98
CA TYR A 105 2.01 -16.05 -9.81
C TYR A 105 2.98 -16.44 -8.69
N GLY A 106 2.72 -15.89 -7.51
CA GLY A 106 3.51 -16.13 -6.32
C GLY A 106 4.78 -15.28 -6.19
N GLU A 107 5.13 -14.47 -7.19
CA GLU A 107 6.20 -13.50 -7.09
C GLU A 107 5.80 -12.34 -6.18
N SER A 108 6.78 -11.79 -5.46
CA SER A 108 6.59 -10.55 -4.71
C SER A 108 6.94 -9.38 -5.61
N LEU A 109 6.03 -8.41 -5.69
CA LEU A 109 6.15 -7.20 -6.49
C LEU A 109 6.16 -6.00 -5.55
N VAL A 110 6.82 -4.92 -6.00
CA VAL A 110 6.73 -3.62 -5.35
C VAL A 110 6.08 -2.59 -6.25
N CYS A 111 5.28 -1.74 -5.65
CA CYS A 111 4.73 -0.54 -6.28
C CYS A 111 5.75 0.58 -6.09
N ALA A 112 6.49 0.89 -7.17
CA ALA A 112 7.50 1.92 -7.23
C ALA A 112 7.31 2.72 -8.52
N ASP A 113 7.42 4.04 -8.45
CA ASP A 113 7.29 4.94 -9.61
C ASP A 113 5.99 4.70 -10.40
N SER A 114 4.89 4.50 -9.66
CA SER A 114 3.54 4.22 -10.20
C SER A 114 3.44 2.95 -11.07
N ALA A 115 4.38 2.01 -10.93
CA ALA A 115 4.36 0.73 -11.61
C ALA A 115 4.70 -0.44 -10.67
N TRP A 116 4.12 -1.61 -10.94
CA TRP A 116 4.56 -2.85 -10.31
C TRP A 116 5.82 -3.38 -10.99
N ARG A 117 6.84 -3.69 -10.19
CA ARG A 117 8.04 -4.41 -10.64
C ARG A 117 8.38 -5.55 -9.69
N PRO A 118 9.18 -6.54 -10.12
CA PRO A 118 9.71 -7.55 -9.19
C PRO A 118 10.40 -6.91 -7.98
N ALA A 119 10.09 -7.43 -6.79
CA ALA A 119 10.72 -7.03 -5.55
C ALA A 119 12.10 -7.66 -5.42
N THR A 120 13.06 -6.91 -4.88
CA THR A 120 14.33 -7.49 -4.44
C THR A 120 14.18 -8.17 -3.08
N ASP A 121 15.10 -9.06 -2.73
CA ASP A 121 15.09 -9.76 -1.43
C ASP A 121 15.07 -8.79 -0.24
N VAL A 122 15.81 -7.68 -0.36
CA VAL A 122 15.84 -6.63 0.68
C VAL A 122 14.47 -5.96 0.81
N GLU A 123 13.81 -5.65 -0.30
CA GLU A 123 12.47 -5.04 -0.26
C GLU A 123 11.43 -5.97 0.34
N VAL A 124 11.52 -7.28 0.04
CA VAL A 124 10.67 -8.31 0.67
C VAL A 124 10.93 -8.36 2.18
N ALA A 125 12.20 -8.39 2.62
CA ALA A 125 12.57 -8.42 4.03
C ALA A 125 12.09 -7.17 4.79
N LEU A 126 12.25 -5.99 4.20
CA LEU A 126 11.83 -4.71 4.77
C LEU A 126 10.33 -4.43 4.61
N LYS A 127 9.63 -5.28 3.84
CA LYS A 127 8.23 -5.12 3.43
C LYS A 127 7.96 -3.77 2.76
N ASN A 128 8.99 -3.22 2.09
CA ASN A 128 8.92 -1.90 1.49
C ASN A 128 10.03 -1.67 0.45
N ALA A 129 9.70 -1.02 -0.66
CA ALA A 129 10.64 -0.52 -1.67
C ALA A 129 11.30 0.78 -1.24
N CYS A 130 12.52 1.02 -1.72
CA CYS A 130 13.13 2.34 -1.62
C CYS A 130 12.61 3.17 -2.80
N VAL A 131 11.87 4.23 -2.49
CA VAL A 131 11.30 5.17 -3.46
C VAL A 131 11.67 6.59 -3.02
N GLU A 132 11.50 7.56 -3.91
CA GLU A 132 11.96 8.95 -3.70
C GLU A 132 11.47 9.55 -2.38
N SER A 133 10.20 9.33 -2.02
CA SER A 133 9.62 9.83 -0.76
C SER A 133 10.21 9.21 0.51
N LEU A 134 11.02 8.15 0.36
CA LEU A 134 11.73 7.46 1.41
C LEU A 134 13.25 7.68 1.35
N ASP A 135 13.75 8.51 0.44
CA ASP A 135 15.19 8.79 0.36
C ASP A 135 15.73 9.34 1.70
N GLY A 136 16.89 8.83 2.11
CA GLY A 136 17.51 9.10 3.42
C GLY A 136 16.82 8.44 4.62
N LYS A 137 15.73 7.68 4.43
CA LYS A 137 15.09 6.94 5.54
C LYS A 137 15.84 5.66 5.86
N PHE A 138 15.88 5.33 7.15
CA PHE A 138 16.50 4.11 7.67
C PHE A 138 15.44 3.07 8.02
N ARG A 139 15.77 1.79 7.80
CA ARG A 139 14.96 0.65 8.21
C ARG A 139 15.82 -0.49 8.72
N ASN A 140 15.21 -1.35 9.53
CA ASN A 140 15.85 -2.56 10.03
C ASN A 140 15.25 -3.78 9.37
N ASP A 141 16.11 -4.66 8.88
CA ASP A 141 15.74 -6.04 8.69
C ASP A 141 15.95 -6.77 10.02
N SER A 142 14.84 -7.12 10.66
CA SER A 142 14.82 -7.88 11.93
C SER A 142 14.30 -9.31 11.73
N THR A 143 14.34 -9.82 10.49
CA THR A 143 13.92 -11.19 10.16
C THR A 143 14.78 -12.20 10.91
N ASP A 144 16.10 -11.96 11.00
CA ASP A 144 16.98 -12.61 11.96
C ASP A 144 17.20 -11.71 13.20
N LYS A 145 16.53 -12.06 14.31
CA LYS A 145 16.64 -11.32 15.58
C LYS A 145 18.08 -11.29 16.15
N LYS A 146 18.96 -12.18 15.71
CA LYS A 146 20.37 -12.23 16.16
C LYS A 146 21.30 -11.42 15.26
N LYS A 147 20.85 -11.04 14.06
CA LYS A 147 21.64 -10.34 13.05
C LYS A 147 20.78 -9.26 12.40
N VAL A 148 20.37 -8.28 13.21
CA VAL A 148 19.63 -7.13 12.70
C VAL A 148 20.53 -6.38 11.74
N LYS A 149 20.08 -6.24 10.49
CA LYS A 149 20.76 -5.41 9.49
C LYS A 149 20.10 -4.05 9.41
N HIS A 150 20.92 -3.02 9.27
CA HIS A 150 20.47 -1.65 9.12
C HIS A 150 20.59 -1.26 7.65
N TYR A 151 19.50 -0.74 7.08
CA TYR A 151 19.46 -0.26 5.71
C TYR A 151 19.11 1.22 5.67
N VAL A 152 19.62 1.89 4.66
CA VAL A 152 19.23 3.26 4.30
C VAL A 152 18.78 3.28 2.84
N CYS A 153 17.69 3.99 2.59
CA CYS A 153 17.21 4.23 1.23
C CYS A 153 18.05 5.37 0.65
N ALA A 154 18.79 5.09 -0.42
CA ALA A 154 19.67 6.06 -1.06
C ALA A 154 19.52 5.93 -2.58
N GLY A 155 18.95 6.94 -3.21
CA GLY A 155 18.77 6.98 -4.67
C GLY A 155 17.89 5.85 -5.20
N ASN A 156 16.74 5.61 -4.56
CA ASN A 156 15.78 4.56 -4.92
C ASN A 156 16.30 3.12 -4.77
N LEU A 157 17.41 2.92 -4.04
CA LEU A 157 17.90 1.60 -3.66
C LEU A 157 18.12 1.49 -2.14
N TRP A 158 17.65 0.39 -1.55
CA TRP A 158 18.06 0.02 -0.19
C TRP A 158 19.49 -0.51 -0.24
N ARG A 159 20.37 0.09 0.55
CA ARG A 159 21.71 -0.45 0.82
C ARG A 159 21.93 -0.59 2.32
N GLU A 160 22.82 -1.49 2.71
CA GLU A 160 23.24 -1.58 4.11
C GLU A 160 23.83 -0.22 4.53
N ALA A 161 23.38 0.28 5.68
CA ALA A 161 23.88 1.51 6.27
C ALA A 161 25.23 1.25 6.92
N THR A 162 26.14 2.21 6.83
CA THR A 162 27.39 2.14 7.61
C THR A 162 27.09 2.35 9.10
N ASP A 163 27.99 1.90 9.98
CA ASP A 163 27.83 2.06 11.42
C ASP A 163 27.67 3.55 11.81
N VAL A 164 28.42 4.44 11.16
CA VAL A 164 28.31 5.89 11.37
C VAL A 164 27.00 6.46 10.85
N GLU A 165 26.51 6.06 9.68
CA GLU A 165 25.20 6.52 9.19
C GLU A 165 24.07 6.11 10.13
N TRP A 166 24.15 4.90 10.66
CA TRP A 166 23.20 4.38 11.64
C TRP A 166 23.29 5.11 12.99
N ALA A 167 24.51 5.38 13.47
CA ALA A 167 24.75 6.14 14.69
C ALA A 167 24.25 7.59 14.56
N ALA A 168 24.54 8.24 13.43
CA ALA A 168 24.11 9.60 13.11
C ALA A 168 22.60 9.69 12.83
N ARG A 169 21.97 8.57 12.45
CA ARG A 169 20.61 8.53 11.89
C ARG A 169 20.45 9.43 10.66
N ALA A 170 21.52 9.58 9.88
CA ALA A 170 21.58 10.48 8.75
C ALA A 170 22.63 10.04 7.73
N LEU A 171 22.32 10.28 6.45
CA LEU A 171 23.33 10.33 5.39
C LEU A 171 24.17 11.60 5.56
N CYS A 172 25.44 11.58 5.15
CA CYS A 172 26.22 12.81 5.05
C CYS A 172 25.86 13.52 3.74
N THR A 173 25.25 14.69 3.87
CA THR A 173 24.83 15.56 2.77
C THR A 173 25.28 16.99 3.08
N LYS A 174 25.03 17.92 2.15
CA LYS A 174 25.34 19.33 2.38
C LYS A 174 24.58 19.94 3.56
N ASP A 175 23.44 19.37 3.94
CA ASP A 175 22.58 19.90 4.99
C ASP A 175 23.15 19.67 6.40
N ASN A 176 24.01 18.66 6.56
CA ASN A 176 24.68 18.33 7.81
C ASN A 176 26.21 18.35 7.68
N GLU A 177 26.74 19.10 6.71
CA GLU A 177 28.17 19.36 6.58
C GLU A 177 28.72 19.96 7.89
N GLY A 178 29.82 19.41 8.38
CA GLY A 178 30.45 19.77 9.65
C GLY A 178 29.77 19.20 10.89
N PHE A 179 28.70 18.41 10.75
CA PHE A 179 28.06 17.76 11.90
C PHE A 179 28.92 16.60 12.40
N PHE A 180 28.90 16.39 13.71
CA PHE A 180 29.58 15.28 14.36
C PHE A 180 28.61 14.15 14.70
N ALA A 181 29.06 12.92 14.53
CA ALA A 181 28.36 11.72 14.96
C ALA A 181 29.30 10.85 15.81
N THR A 182 28.76 10.26 16.88
CA THR A 182 29.51 9.34 17.73
C THR A 182 28.96 7.94 17.54
N ASP A 183 29.79 7.02 17.07
CA ASP A 183 29.51 5.59 17.10
C ASP A 183 30.02 4.99 18.41
N SER A 184 29.08 4.54 19.23
CA SER A 184 29.34 3.85 20.50
C SER A 184 28.85 2.41 20.50
N SER A 185 28.76 1.79 19.31
CA SER A 185 28.39 0.39 19.14
C SER A 185 29.39 -0.54 19.84
N ASP A 186 30.69 -0.27 19.74
CA ASP A 186 31.73 -0.80 20.61
C ASP A 186 32.06 0.17 21.75
N LYS A 187 31.68 -0.18 22.98
CA LYS A 187 31.95 0.64 24.17
C LYS A 187 33.44 0.83 24.47
N LYS A 188 34.31 -0.02 23.92
CA LYS A 188 35.76 0.05 24.11
C LYS A 188 36.46 0.86 23.01
N ASP A 189 35.80 1.06 21.88
CA ASP A 189 36.32 1.75 20.71
C ASP A 189 35.28 2.76 20.20
N VAL A 190 35.06 3.81 21.00
CA VAL A 190 34.11 4.88 20.64
C VAL A 190 34.75 5.73 19.55
N LYS A 191 34.10 5.79 18.39
CA LYS A 191 34.56 6.57 17.24
C LYS A 191 33.73 7.82 17.07
N VAL A 192 34.40 8.91 16.73
CA VAL A 192 33.76 10.18 16.39
C VAL A 192 33.99 10.41 14.92
N TYR A 193 32.95 10.88 14.21
CA TYR A 193 33.00 11.18 12.80
C TYR A 193 32.51 12.61 12.56
N VAL A 194 33.00 13.24 11.50
CA VAL A 194 32.52 14.50 10.96
C VAL A 194 31.99 14.27 9.55
N CYS A 195 30.84 14.87 9.22
CA CYS A 195 30.34 14.88 7.86
C CYS A 195 31.09 15.93 7.05
N LYS A 196 31.82 15.50 6.02
CA LYS A 196 32.63 16.37 5.17
C LYS A 196 32.60 15.89 3.73
N ASP A 197 32.37 16.79 2.78
CA ASP A 197 32.31 16.48 1.35
C ASP A 197 31.31 15.36 1.02
N SER A 198 30.17 15.32 1.73
CA SER A 198 29.15 14.24 1.61
C SER A 198 29.65 12.83 2.02
N LEU A 199 30.71 12.75 2.81
CA LEU A 199 31.21 11.53 3.42
C LEU A 199 31.36 11.69 4.94
N TRP A 200 30.97 10.65 5.70
CA TRP A 200 31.32 10.57 7.12
C TRP A 200 32.79 10.14 7.24
N LEU A 201 33.63 11.04 7.77
CA LEU A 201 35.06 10.79 7.98
C LEU A 201 35.33 10.65 9.48
N GLU A 202 36.16 9.69 9.88
CA GLU A 202 36.57 9.55 11.29
C GLU A 202 37.35 10.80 11.71
N ALA A 203 36.88 11.47 12.77
CA ALA A 203 37.47 12.68 13.29
C ALA A 203 38.79 12.34 14.00
N SER A 204 39.90 12.84 13.47
CA SER A 204 41.20 12.77 14.13
C SER A 204 41.42 14.00 15.00
N ALA A 205 42.23 13.88 16.06
CA ALA A 205 42.50 14.97 17.01
C ALA A 205 43.26 16.20 16.44
N ILE A 206 43.34 16.36 15.11
CA ILE A 206 44.16 17.37 14.41
C ILE A 206 43.32 18.32 13.52
N GLU A 207 42.00 18.15 13.40
CA GLU A 207 41.16 19.18 12.74
C GLU A 207 40.86 20.38 13.65
#